data_AF-A0A183GEW5-F1
#
_entry.id   AF-A0A183GEW5-F1
#
_cell.length_a   1.000
_cell.length_b   1.000
_cell.length_c   1.000
_cell.angle_alpha   90.00
_cell.angle_beta   90.00
_cell.angle_gamma   90.00
#
_symmetry.space_group_name_H-M   'P 1'
#
loop_
_entity.id
_entity.type
_entity.pdbx_description
1 polymer ?
#
loop_
_entity_poly.entity_id
_entity_poly.type
_entity_poly.pdbx_seq_one_letter_code
_entity_poly.pdbx_strand_id
1 'polypeptide(L)'
;MPVFCLRVRHRSKVLDHTDSQLLPFTSFFQKSSGSGSGLPAGREHATPVASEKRVKLPSPPKKEPKKKVMTEREMADAAAGLRALKIGAASTEIEEWIASDLAESVGSALCQHAIEGGGGRVVAKLCGALRDSPSAFGLLSSVSQYFECRDRLRADHFRMWISFLAFVADLYANIGGELVNFVFQVFDYLLRAPILETLKIEELESLISALLSVGYDLERECPDQLSLLKDLIRDAFIDVSEPWARKMILLLLELGASGWKLPAEANEYYFLQTTN
;
A
#
# COMPACT_ATOMS: atom_id res chain seq x y z
N MET A 1 16.94 -1.64 -12.76
CA MET A 1 16.53 -0.22 -12.68
C MET A 1 15.54 0.05 -13.82
N PRO A 2 14.24 0.25 -13.54
CA PRO A 2 13.26 0.53 -14.59
C PRO A 2 13.58 1.84 -15.29
N VAL A 3 13.53 1.81 -16.62
CA VAL A 3 13.93 2.89 -17.53
C VAL A 3 13.12 4.18 -17.28
N PHE A 4 11.90 4.06 -16.74
CA PHE A 4 11.04 5.20 -16.41
C PHE A 4 11.62 6.04 -15.25
N CYS A 5 11.96 5.44 -14.09
CA CYS A 5 12.52 6.19 -12.95
C CYS A 5 13.88 6.84 -13.25
N LEU A 6 14.72 6.21 -14.09
CA LEU A 6 15.97 6.82 -14.56
C LEU A 6 15.72 8.02 -15.49
N ARG A 7 14.75 7.91 -16.42
CA ARG A 7 14.37 9.00 -17.33
C ARG A 7 13.67 10.15 -16.59
N VAL A 8 12.93 9.83 -15.53
CA VAL A 8 12.32 10.77 -14.58
C VAL A 8 13.41 11.47 -13.76
N ARG A 9 14.38 10.74 -13.17
CA ARG A 9 15.54 11.33 -12.44
C ARG A 9 16.39 12.25 -13.31
N HIS A 10 16.64 11.89 -14.57
CA HIS A 10 17.45 12.70 -15.48
C HIS A 10 16.75 14.02 -15.90
N ARG A 11 15.42 14.05 -15.98
CA ARG A 11 14.67 15.29 -16.28
C ARG A 11 14.56 16.27 -15.10
N SER A 12 14.67 15.82 -13.85
CA SER A 12 14.60 16.73 -12.67
C SER A 12 15.87 17.52 -12.40
N LYS A 13 16.98 17.28 -13.11
CA LYS A 13 18.26 18.00 -12.88
C LYS A 13 18.48 19.21 -13.79
N VAL A 14 17.52 19.55 -14.64
CA VAL A 14 17.61 20.71 -15.54
C VAL A 14 16.33 21.52 -15.40
N LEU A 15 16.27 22.34 -14.35
CA LEU A 15 15.53 23.62 -14.33
C LEU A 15 15.86 24.37 -13.02
N ASP A 16 16.63 25.44 -13.25
CA ASP A 16 16.73 26.71 -12.53
C ASP A 16 17.38 26.80 -11.15
N HIS A 17 18.67 27.12 -11.25
CA HIS A 17 19.37 28.06 -10.39
C HIS A 17 18.93 29.49 -10.76
N THR A 18 18.15 30.15 -9.91
CA THR A 18 18.18 31.62 -9.78
C THR A 18 17.64 32.05 -8.42
N ASP A 19 18.40 32.96 -7.81
CA ASP A 19 18.26 33.54 -6.47
C ASP A 19 16.89 34.10 -6.12
N SER A 20 16.51 33.95 -4.85
CA SER A 20 16.16 35.09 -4.00
C SER A 20 16.22 34.74 -2.52
N GLN A 21 17.00 35.55 -1.82
CA GLN A 21 17.23 35.59 -0.38
C GLN A 21 15.97 36.06 0.36
N LEU A 22 15.75 35.58 1.60
CA LEU A 22 15.45 36.40 2.80
C LEU A 22 15.25 35.53 4.05
N LEU A 23 16.33 35.45 4.83
CA LEU A 23 16.50 35.47 6.30
C LEU A 23 15.69 34.61 7.32
N PRO A 24 16.30 34.32 8.49
CA PRO A 24 15.91 33.22 9.38
C PRO A 24 15.20 33.68 10.67
N PHE A 25 14.34 32.84 11.24
CA PHE A 25 13.87 32.97 12.62
C PHE A 25 14.42 31.84 13.49
N THR A 26 15.23 32.22 14.48
CA THR A 26 15.70 31.38 15.58
C THR A 26 15.03 31.81 16.89
N SER A 27 14.69 30.81 17.73
CA SER A 27 14.54 30.85 19.21
C SER A 27 13.31 31.60 19.77
N PHE A 28 12.70 31.29 20.93
CA PHE A 28 13.20 30.74 22.21
C PHE A 28 12.02 30.33 23.15
N PHE A 29 12.32 29.48 24.16
CA PHE A 29 11.76 29.36 25.55
C PHE A 29 10.29 28.87 25.74
N GLN A 30 9.85 28.13 26.79
CA GLN A 30 10.33 27.96 28.18
C GLN A 30 9.75 26.70 28.91
N LYS A 31 10.49 26.29 29.97
CA LYS A 31 10.26 25.25 31.00
C LYS A 31 9.06 25.47 31.94
N SER A 32 8.56 24.38 32.54
CA SER A 32 8.23 24.23 33.99
C SER A 32 8.06 22.71 34.28
N SER A 33 8.79 22.00 35.16
CA SER A 33 8.95 22.03 36.63
C SER A 33 7.74 21.50 37.44
N GLY A 34 7.92 20.38 38.17
CA GLY A 34 7.03 19.93 39.24
C GLY A 34 7.36 18.54 39.82
N SER A 35 8.08 18.51 40.95
CA SER A 35 8.38 17.32 41.79
C SER A 35 7.23 16.96 42.73
N GLY A 36 7.21 15.72 43.23
CA GLY A 36 6.42 15.33 44.40
C GLY A 36 6.65 13.89 44.85
N SER A 37 7.54 13.70 45.84
CA SER A 37 7.87 12.44 46.53
C SER A 37 6.88 12.12 47.66
N GLY A 38 6.73 10.84 48.05
CA GLY A 38 6.18 10.48 49.37
C GLY A 38 5.62 9.06 49.53
N LEU A 39 6.48 8.11 49.94
CA LEU A 39 6.17 6.88 50.73
C LEU A 39 6.06 7.28 52.23
N PRO A 40 5.51 6.47 53.19
CA PRO A 40 5.92 5.08 53.53
C PRO A 40 4.81 4.14 54.13
N ALA A 41 4.90 2.80 53.97
CA ALA A 41 5.43 1.73 54.86
C ALA A 41 4.42 0.96 55.76
N GLY A 42 4.64 -0.38 55.84
CA GLY A 42 4.10 -1.35 56.81
C GLY A 42 3.98 -2.76 56.18
N ARG A 43 5.01 -3.64 56.20
CA ARG A 43 5.34 -4.71 57.19
C ARG A 43 4.13 -5.56 57.63
N GLU A 44 4.13 -6.88 57.74
CA GLU A 44 5.11 -7.97 57.68
C GLU A 44 4.30 -9.28 57.81
N HIS A 45 4.66 -10.38 57.14
CA HIS A 45 4.77 -11.73 57.74
C HIS A 45 5.31 -12.75 56.72
N ALA A 46 6.39 -13.42 57.11
CA ALA A 46 7.01 -14.57 56.47
C ALA A 46 6.80 -15.78 57.40
N THR A 47 6.64 -17.03 56.95
CA THR A 47 7.66 -17.97 56.42
C THR A 47 6.95 -19.36 56.19
N PRO A 48 7.60 -20.51 55.91
CA PRO A 48 7.88 -21.02 54.56
C PRO A 48 7.56 -22.53 54.36
N VAL A 49 7.20 -23.02 53.16
CA VAL A 49 7.28 -24.49 52.89
C VAL A 49 7.63 -24.81 51.43
N ALA A 50 8.66 -25.65 51.30
CA ALA A 50 9.02 -26.62 50.25
C ALA A 50 9.31 -26.15 48.82
N SER A 51 10.60 -26.22 48.51
CA SER A 51 11.21 -26.30 47.18
C SER A 51 11.05 -27.70 46.57
N GLU A 52 10.36 -27.82 45.42
CA GLU A 52 10.49 -28.95 44.51
C GLU A 52 11.15 -28.50 43.19
N LYS A 53 12.27 -29.14 42.88
CA LYS A 53 13.04 -28.98 41.64
C LYS A 53 12.22 -29.50 40.46
N ARG A 54 11.67 -28.60 39.64
CA ARG A 54 11.12 -28.96 38.33
C ARG A 54 12.25 -29.00 37.30
N VAL A 55 12.53 -30.21 36.83
CA VAL A 55 13.44 -30.53 35.72
C VAL A 55 12.99 -29.77 34.46
N LYS A 56 13.91 -29.00 33.86
CA LYS A 56 13.74 -28.38 32.53
C LYS A 56 13.73 -29.49 31.46
N LEU A 57 12.58 -29.69 30.82
CA LEU A 57 12.46 -30.47 29.59
C LEU A 57 12.85 -29.58 28.38
N PRO A 58 13.53 -30.10 27.34
CA PRO A 58 13.90 -29.31 26.18
C PRO A 58 12.67 -29.00 25.31
N SER A 59 12.53 -27.74 24.90
CA SER A 59 11.55 -27.31 23.90
C SER A 59 11.84 -27.96 22.54
N PRO A 60 10.82 -28.43 21.78
CA PRO A 60 11.03 -28.98 20.45
C PRO A 60 11.51 -27.89 19.47
N PRO A 61 12.30 -28.24 18.44
CA PRO A 61 12.88 -27.27 17.54
C PRO A 61 11.79 -26.56 16.74
N LYS A 62 11.92 -25.23 16.62
CA LYS A 62 11.14 -24.41 15.70
C LYS A 62 11.28 -25.01 14.30
N LYS A 63 10.17 -25.48 13.73
CA LYS A 63 10.11 -25.86 12.32
C LYS A 63 10.35 -24.60 11.49
N GLU A 64 11.45 -24.57 10.77
CA GLU A 64 11.68 -23.60 9.70
C GLU A 64 10.49 -23.61 8.74
N PRO A 65 10.08 -22.46 8.20
CA PRO A 65 9.01 -22.41 7.22
C PRO A 65 9.47 -23.18 5.99
N LYS A 66 8.83 -24.33 5.73
CA LYS A 66 9.04 -25.09 4.50
C LYS A 66 8.69 -24.16 3.34
N LYS A 67 9.70 -23.70 2.60
CA LYS A 67 9.54 -23.09 1.27
C LYS A 67 8.60 -24.01 0.48
N LYS A 68 7.39 -23.54 0.23
CA LYS A 68 6.42 -24.28 -0.56
C LYS A 68 6.95 -24.25 -1.99
N VAL A 69 7.58 -25.34 -2.41
CA VAL A 69 8.09 -25.46 -3.77
C VAL A 69 6.89 -25.43 -4.70
N MET A 70 6.85 -24.42 -5.57
CA MET A 70 5.80 -24.23 -6.58
C MET A 70 5.68 -25.50 -7.43
N THR A 71 4.47 -26.03 -7.60
CA THR A 71 4.25 -27.26 -8.36
C THR A 71 4.52 -27.04 -9.85
N GLU A 72 4.91 -28.09 -10.59
CA GLU A 72 5.14 -28.01 -12.04
C GLU A 72 3.93 -27.45 -12.80
N ARG A 73 2.71 -27.71 -12.29
CA ARG A 73 1.46 -27.18 -12.84
C ARG A 73 1.33 -25.67 -12.62
N GLU A 74 1.59 -25.18 -11.41
CA GLU A 74 1.56 -23.75 -11.10
C GLU A 74 2.63 -22.99 -11.92
N MET A 75 3.79 -23.61 -12.15
CA MET A 75 4.84 -23.07 -13.03
C MET A 75 4.39 -22.99 -14.49
N ALA A 76 3.75 -24.04 -15.01
CA ALA A 76 3.22 -24.06 -16.37
C ALA A 76 2.12 -23.01 -16.57
N ASP A 77 1.22 -22.84 -15.59
CA ASP A 77 0.13 -21.86 -15.62
C ASP A 77 0.68 -20.42 -15.56
N ALA A 78 1.70 -20.17 -14.71
CA ALA A 78 2.37 -18.87 -14.65
C ALA A 78 3.11 -18.53 -15.96
N ALA A 79 3.80 -19.51 -16.55
CA ALA A 79 4.47 -19.34 -17.83
C ALA A 79 3.47 -19.11 -18.99
N ALA A 80 2.32 -19.77 -18.97
CA ALA A 80 1.23 -19.51 -19.92
C ALA A 80 0.64 -18.11 -19.73
N GLY A 81 0.45 -17.66 -18.49
CA GLY A 81 0.01 -16.30 -18.16
C GLY A 81 0.99 -15.24 -18.67
N LEU A 82 2.30 -15.44 -18.46
CA LEU A 82 3.36 -14.59 -19.00
C LEU A 82 3.34 -14.51 -20.53
N ARG A 83 3.15 -15.64 -21.23
CA ARG A 83 3.05 -15.69 -22.70
C ARG A 83 1.77 -15.03 -23.23
N ALA A 84 0.69 -15.06 -22.45
CA ALA A 84 -0.60 -14.47 -22.82
C ALA A 84 -0.60 -12.93 -22.68
N LEU A 85 0.23 -12.39 -21.79
CA LEU A 85 0.57 -10.97 -21.81
C LEU A 85 1.32 -10.74 -23.13
N LYS A 86 0.68 -10.07 -24.10
CA LYS A 86 1.30 -9.67 -25.38
C LYS A 86 2.35 -8.59 -25.12
N ILE A 87 3.40 -8.95 -24.38
CA ILE A 87 4.51 -8.09 -23.99
C ILE A 87 5.26 -7.78 -25.28
N GLY A 88 5.02 -6.60 -25.83
CA GLY A 88 5.69 -6.14 -27.04
C GLY A 88 7.20 -6.34 -26.91
N ALA A 89 7.79 -7.02 -27.89
CA ALA A 89 9.21 -7.37 -28.02
C ALA A 89 9.84 -8.37 -27.02
N ALA A 90 9.16 -8.81 -25.95
CA ALA A 90 9.82 -9.61 -24.90
C ALA A 90 9.48 -11.12 -24.88
N SER A 91 8.90 -11.70 -25.93
CA SER A 91 8.49 -13.12 -25.88
C SER A 91 9.66 -14.11 -25.77
N THR A 92 10.84 -13.75 -26.29
CA THR A 92 12.09 -14.53 -26.14
C THR A 92 12.81 -14.26 -24.82
N GLU A 93 12.73 -13.03 -24.30
CA GLU A 93 13.35 -12.67 -23.02
C GLU A 93 12.67 -13.36 -21.84
N ILE A 94 11.34 -13.52 -21.89
CA ILE A 94 10.56 -14.18 -20.82
C ILE A 94 10.97 -15.65 -20.61
N GLU A 95 11.31 -16.38 -21.67
CA GLU A 95 11.76 -17.78 -21.54
C GLU A 95 13.17 -17.88 -20.94
N GLU A 96 14.06 -16.92 -21.25
CA GLU A 96 15.36 -16.78 -20.56
C GLU A 96 15.20 -16.30 -19.10
N TRP A 97 14.22 -15.46 -18.80
CA TRP A 97 13.95 -14.93 -17.45
C TRP A 97 13.43 -15.99 -16.49
N ILE A 98 12.65 -16.95 -17.00
CA ILE A 98 12.17 -18.11 -16.21
C ILE A 98 13.34 -19.07 -15.92
N ALA A 99 14.36 -19.10 -16.78
CA ALA A 99 15.53 -19.99 -16.67
C ALA A 99 16.71 -19.40 -15.86
N SER A 100 16.66 -18.10 -15.51
CA SER A 100 17.78 -17.33 -14.94
C SER A 100 17.42 -16.68 -13.60
N ASP A 101 18.44 -16.33 -12.81
CA ASP A 101 18.39 -15.62 -11.52
C ASP A 101 17.93 -14.13 -11.67
N LEU A 102 17.09 -13.84 -12.67
CA LEU A 102 16.66 -12.51 -13.13
C LEU A 102 15.41 -11.99 -12.39
N ALA A 103 15.24 -12.40 -11.13
CA ALA A 103 14.09 -12.09 -10.29
C ALA A 103 13.73 -10.58 -10.24
N GLU A 104 14.75 -9.72 -10.16
CA GLU A 104 14.54 -8.27 -10.08
C GLU A 104 14.02 -7.65 -11.38
N SER A 105 14.43 -8.14 -12.54
CA SER A 105 13.99 -7.58 -13.82
C SER A 105 12.54 -7.97 -14.13
N VAL A 106 12.13 -9.18 -13.74
CA VAL A 106 10.77 -9.69 -13.96
C VAL A 106 9.75 -8.87 -13.16
N GLY A 107 9.99 -8.65 -11.86
CA GLY A 107 9.10 -7.83 -11.03
C GLY A 107 8.95 -6.40 -11.56
N SER A 108 10.05 -5.81 -12.03
CA SER A 108 10.05 -4.48 -12.66
C SER A 108 9.29 -4.43 -13.99
N ALA A 109 9.45 -5.44 -14.84
CA ALA A 109 8.75 -5.52 -16.12
C ALA A 109 7.24 -5.71 -15.93
N LEU A 110 6.84 -6.53 -14.96
CA LEU A 110 5.44 -6.74 -14.61
C LEU A 110 4.78 -5.47 -14.08
N CYS A 111 5.43 -4.75 -13.14
CA CYS A 111 4.97 -3.44 -12.68
C CYS A 111 4.80 -2.46 -13.84
N GLN A 112 5.80 -2.37 -14.72
CA GLN A 112 5.75 -1.46 -15.86
C GLN A 112 4.60 -1.80 -16.80
N HIS A 113 4.39 -3.09 -17.10
CA HIS A 113 3.27 -3.51 -17.94
C HIS A 113 1.92 -3.17 -17.31
N ALA A 114 1.74 -3.46 -16.02
CA ALA A 114 0.50 -3.18 -15.32
C ALA A 114 0.14 -1.68 -15.31
N ILE A 115 1.13 -0.82 -15.15
CA ILE A 115 0.95 0.62 -14.96
C ILE A 115 0.89 1.36 -16.31
N GLU A 116 1.79 1.01 -17.25
CA GLU A 116 1.96 1.72 -18.52
C GLU A 116 1.22 1.03 -19.68
N GLY A 117 1.19 -0.31 -19.69
CA GLY A 117 0.61 -1.13 -20.75
C GLY A 117 -0.84 -1.58 -20.48
N GLY A 118 -1.30 -1.49 -19.24
CA GLY A 118 -2.63 -1.93 -18.79
C GLY A 118 -2.67 -3.40 -18.34
N GLY A 119 -3.86 -3.87 -17.96
CA GLY A 119 -4.05 -5.26 -17.52
C GLY A 119 -3.56 -5.56 -16.09
N GLY A 120 -3.49 -4.54 -15.22
CA GLY A 120 -2.98 -4.66 -13.85
C GLY A 120 -3.57 -5.85 -13.05
N ARG A 121 -4.88 -6.12 -13.17
CA ARG A 121 -5.52 -7.27 -12.52
C ARG A 121 -4.94 -8.63 -12.95
N VAL A 122 -4.64 -8.79 -14.23
CA VAL A 122 -4.06 -10.05 -14.77
C VAL A 122 -2.63 -10.20 -14.25
N VAL A 123 -1.86 -9.10 -14.30
CA VAL A 123 -0.50 -9.07 -13.77
C VAL A 123 -0.47 -9.35 -12.27
N ALA A 124 -1.39 -8.79 -11.49
CA ALA A 124 -1.44 -9.00 -10.05
C ALA A 124 -1.72 -10.47 -9.68
N LYS A 125 -2.63 -11.13 -10.41
CA LYS A 125 -2.88 -12.58 -10.27
C LYS A 125 -1.63 -13.40 -10.56
N LEU A 126 -0.90 -13.04 -11.61
CA LEU A 126 0.36 -13.68 -11.96
C LEU A 126 1.42 -13.46 -10.85
N CYS A 127 1.54 -12.25 -10.31
CA CYS A 127 2.44 -11.98 -9.19
C CYS A 127 2.07 -12.80 -7.94
N GLY A 128 0.78 -13.00 -7.66
CA GLY A 128 0.31 -13.88 -6.59
C GLY A 128 0.73 -15.35 -6.78
N ALA A 129 0.66 -15.86 -8.02
CA ALA A 129 1.14 -17.21 -8.34
C ALA A 129 2.67 -17.34 -8.18
N LEU A 130 3.41 -16.26 -8.43
CA LEU A 130 4.86 -16.20 -8.33
C LEU A 130 5.37 -15.78 -6.94
N ARG A 131 4.50 -15.54 -5.96
CA ARG A 131 4.88 -14.95 -4.66
C ARG A 131 5.94 -15.76 -3.89
N ASP A 132 5.92 -17.08 -4.03
CA ASP A 132 6.84 -17.99 -3.33
C ASP A 132 8.16 -18.18 -4.12
N SER A 133 8.27 -17.54 -5.30
CA SER A 133 9.46 -17.53 -6.15
C SER A 133 10.40 -16.38 -5.76
N PRO A 134 11.74 -16.55 -5.88
CA PRO A 134 12.68 -15.44 -5.78
C PRO A 134 12.32 -14.25 -6.68
N SER A 135 11.61 -14.48 -7.79
CA SER A 135 11.12 -13.45 -8.72
C SER A 135 10.18 -12.40 -8.11
N ALA A 136 9.62 -12.63 -6.92
CA ALA A 136 8.80 -11.65 -6.21
C ALA A 136 9.60 -10.44 -5.69
N PHE A 137 10.92 -10.57 -5.46
CA PHE A 137 11.73 -9.52 -4.83
C PHE A 137 11.85 -8.22 -5.65
N GLY A 138 11.76 -8.29 -6.99
CA GLY A 138 11.79 -7.10 -7.86
C GLY A 138 10.52 -6.25 -7.82
N LEU A 139 9.40 -6.84 -7.42
CA LEU A 139 8.08 -6.22 -7.51
C LEU A 139 7.89 -5.11 -6.48
N LEU A 140 8.15 -5.38 -5.20
CA LEU A 140 8.01 -4.40 -4.12
C LEU A 140 8.94 -3.19 -4.35
N SER A 141 10.18 -3.45 -4.79
CA SER A 141 11.14 -2.40 -5.14
C SER A 141 10.61 -1.51 -6.26
N SER A 142 9.91 -2.08 -7.24
CA SER A 142 9.33 -1.34 -8.36
C SER A 142 8.09 -0.55 -7.94
N VAL A 143 7.20 -1.14 -7.12
CA VAL A 143 6.05 -0.42 -6.53
C VAL A 143 6.53 0.77 -5.70
N SER A 144 7.56 0.57 -4.87
CA SER A 144 8.19 1.65 -4.10
C SER A 144 8.70 2.77 -4.98
N GLN A 145 9.37 2.45 -6.09
CA GLN A 145 9.91 3.45 -7.01
C GLN A 145 8.81 4.27 -7.71
N TYR A 146 7.69 3.64 -8.11
CA TYR A 146 6.54 4.39 -8.63
C TYR A 146 5.91 5.29 -7.57
N PHE A 147 5.83 4.84 -6.32
CA PHE A 147 5.30 5.62 -5.21
C PHE A 147 6.21 6.80 -4.81
N GLU A 148 7.54 6.61 -4.86
CA GLU A 148 8.51 7.68 -4.62
C GLU A 148 8.35 8.84 -5.61
N CYS A 149 7.98 8.56 -6.86
CA CYS A 149 7.72 9.58 -7.87
C CYS A 149 6.23 9.94 -8.04
N ARG A 150 5.37 9.60 -7.06
CA ARG A 150 3.90 9.76 -7.16
C ARG A 150 3.45 11.17 -7.52
N ASP A 151 4.08 12.23 -7.00
CA ASP A 151 3.68 13.62 -7.29
C ASP A 151 3.80 13.92 -8.79
N ARG A 152 4.92 13.49 -9.39
CA ARG A 152 5.18 13.63 -10.83
C ARG A 152 4.30 12.70 -11.65
N LEU A 153 4.10 11.48 -11.20
CA LEU A 153 3.22 10.52 -11.86
C LEU A 153 1.79 11.05 -11.93
N ARG A 154 1.30 11.64 -10.84
CA ARG A 154 -0.01 12.29 -10.74
C ARG A 154 -0.12 13.53 -11.63
N ALA A 155 0.90 14.39 -11.63
CA ALA A 155 0.90 15.64 -12.39
C ALA A 155 1.07 15.44 -13.91
N ASP A 156 2.07 14.66 -14.31
CA ASP A 156 2.51 14.56 -15.71
C ASP A 156 1.82 13.39 -16.45
N HIS A 157 1.37 12.39 -15.70
CA HIS A 157 1.02 11.08 -16.23
C HIS A 157 -0.20 10.46 -15.56
N PHE A 158 -1.27 11.26 -15.43
CA PHE A 158 -2.43 10.92 -14.61
C PHE A 158 -3.07 9.55 -14.89
N ARG A 159 -3.13 9.10 -16.16
CA ARG A 159 -3.63 7.75 -16.48
C ARG A 159 -2.79 6.64 -15.83
N MET A 160 -1.47 6.78 -15.84
CA MET A 160 -0.56 5.83 -15.20
C MET A 160 -0.66 5.91 -13.67
N TRP A 161 -0.92 7.10 -13.12
CA TRP A 161 -1.22 7.24 -11.69
C TRP A 161 -2.47 6.46 -11.30
N ILE A 162 -3.58 6.60 -12.03
CA ILE A 162 -4.81 5.83 -11.77
C ILE A 162 -4.56 4.32 -11.93
N SER A 163 -3.83 3.90 -12.97
CA SER A 163 -3.42 2.49 -13.12
C SER A 163 -2.59 2.00 -11.94
N PHE A 164 -1.68 2.81 -11.42
CA PHE A 164 -0.87 2.49 -10.24
C PHE A 164 -1.74 2.31 -8.99
N LEU A 165 -2.68 3.23 -8.72
CA LEU A 165 -3.60 3.15 -7.59
C LEU A 165 -4.40 1.83 -7.61
N ALA A 166 -5.01 1.51 -8.75
CA ALA A 166 -5.77 0.28 -8.92
C ALA A 166 -4.85 -0.97 -8.78
N PHE A 167 -3.65 -0.90 -9.34
CA PHE A 167 -2.70 -2.00 -9.32
C PHE A 167 -2.19 -2.32 -7.91
N VAL A 168 -1.98 -1.33 -7.04
CA VAL A 168 -1.60 -1.56 -5.64
C VAL A 168 -2.67 -2.36 -4.90
N ALA A 169 -3.95 -2.04 -5.09
CA ALA A 169 -5.06 -2.79 -4.49
C ALA A 169 -5.18 -4.21 -5.05
N ASP A 170 -5.10 -4.36 -6.38
CA ASP A 170 -5.10 -5.68 -7.03
C ASP A 170 -3.89 -6.53 -6.57
N LEU A 171 -2.71 -5.94 -6.41
CA LEU A 171 -1.53 -6.62 -5.90
C LEU A 171 -1.72 -7.09 -4.46
N TYR A 172 -2.24 -6.23 -3.58
CA TYR A 172 -2.54 -6.60 -2.21
C TYR A 172 -3.51 -7.80 -2.16
N ALA A 173 -4.55 -7.80 -2.99
CA ALA A 173 -5.51 -8.92 -3.05
C ALA A 173 -4.88 -10.27 -3.43
N ASN A 174 -3.71 -10.27 -4.08
CA ASN A 174 -3.04 -11.49 -4.56
C ASN A 174 -1.78 -11.87 -3.77
N ILE A 175 -1.07 -10.90 -3.19
CA ILE A 175 0.19 -11.10 -2.46
C ILE A 175 -0.02 -10.98 -0.94
N GLY A 176 -0.94 -10.11 -0.50
CA GLY A 176 -1.30 -9.89 0.90
C GLY A 176 -0.34 -8.98 1.65
N GLY A 177 -0.01 -9.37 2.89
CA GLY A 177 0.61 -8.57 3.95
C GLY A 177 1.79 -7.64 3.57
N GLU A 178 2.61 -7.99 2.58
CA GLU A 178 3.75 -7.17 2.15
C GLU A 178 3.33 -5.83 1.52
N LEU A 179 2.11 -5.74 0.98
CA LEU A 179 1.60 -4.56 0.29
C LEU A 179 0.76 -3.65 1.20
N VAL A 180 0.48 -4.07 2.43
CA VAL A 180 -0.37 -3.35 3.40
C VAL A 180 0.07 -1.90 3.55
N ASN A 181 1.37 -1.68 3.75
CA ASN A 181 1.92 -0.34 3.94
C ASN A 181 1.68 0.56 2.71
N PHE A 182 1.81 0.02 1.50
CA PHE A 182 1.58 0.80 0.28
C PHE A 182 0.11 1.17 0.11
N VAL A 183 -0.81 0.26 0.45
CA VAL A 183 -2.24 0.56 0.44
C VAL A 183 -2.51 1.76 1.36
N PHE A 184 -2.12 1.68 2.63
CA PHE A 184 -2.37 2.78 3.57
C PHE A 184 -1.63 4.07 3.21
N GLN A 185 -0.40 3.99 2.70
CA GLN A 185 0.34 5.17 2.23
C GLN A 185 -0.33 5.88 1.05
N VAL A 186 -0.99 5.13 0.15
CA VAL A 186 -1.77 5.70 -0.95
C VAL A 186 -2.97 6.49 -0.41
N PHE A 187 -3.71 5.93 0.55
CA PHE A 187 -4.81 6.65 1.19
C PHE A 187 -4.31 7.88 1.95
N ASP A 188 -3.23 7.74 2.73
CA ASP A 188 -2.61 8.83 3.48
C ASP A 188 -2.18 9.98 2.57
N TYR A 189 -1.56 9.66 1.42
CA TYR A 189 -1.17 10.66 0.44
C TYR A 189 -2.36 11.41 -0.18
N LEU A 190 -3.42 10.70 -0.57
CA LEU A 190 -4.57 11.29 -1.27
C LEU A 190 -5.53 12.05 -0.35
N LEU A 191 -5.68 11.59 0.90
CA LEU A 191 -6.66 12.12 1.86
C LEU A 191 -6.07 13.17 2.80
N ARG A 192 -4.82 13.60 2.59
CA ARG A 192 -4.21 14.73 3.32
C ARG A 192 -3.99 15.93 2.42
N ALA A 193 -4.00 17.12 3.03
CA ALA A 193 -3.52 18.32 2.38
C ALA A 193 -2.01 18.18 1.99
N PRO A 194 -1.58 18.77 0.87
CA PRO A 194 -2.34 19.59 -0.07
C PRO A 194 -3.09 18.79 -1.15
N ILE A 195 -2.92 17.47 -1.19
CA ILE A 195 -3.48 16.63 -2.26
C ILE A 195 -5.00 16.59 -2.20
N LEU A 196 -5.56 16.50 -0.99
CA LEU A 196 -7.00 16.57 -0.71
C LEU A 196 -7.68 17.75 -1.42
N GLU A 197 -7.02 18.91 -1.47
CA GLU A 197 -7.54 20.15 -2.08
C GLU A 197 -7.56 20.11 -3.61
N THR A 198 -6.77 19.23 -4.22
CA THR A 198 -6.62 19.12 -5.67
C THR A 198 -7.08 17.76 -6.21
N LEU A 199 -7.84 17.00 -5.41
CA LEU A 199 -8.32 15.67 -5.77
C LEU A 199 -9.11 15.68 -7.08
N LYS A 200 -9.00 14.58 -7.82
CA LYS A 200 -9.81 14.30 -9.00
C LYS A 200 -10.75 13.14 -8.73
N ILE A 201 -11.87 13.12 -9.46
CA ILE A 201 -12.94 12.13 -9.28
C ILE A 201 -12.37 10.70 -9.41
N GLU A 202 -11.54 10.46 -10.41
CA GLU A 202 -10.97 9.14 -10.71
C GLU A 202 -10.07 8.60 -9.59
N GLU A 203 -9.48 9.48 -8.77
CA GLU A 203 -8.66 9.09 -7.62
C GLU A 203 -9.55 8.55 -6.49
N LEU A 204 -10.65 9.25 -6.19
CA LEU A 204 -11.62 8.79 -5.20
C LEU A 204 -12.36 7.53 -5.67
N GLU A 205 -12.71 7.43 -6.96
CA GLU A 205 -13.26 6.20 -7.53
C GLU A 205 -12.29 5.01 -7.36
N SER A 206 -10.99 5.24 -7.53
CA SER A 206 -9.96 4.22 -7.31
C SER A 206 -9.87 3.81 -5.85
N LEU A 207 -9.92 4.76 -4.90
CA LEU A 207 -9.92 4.46 -3.47
C LEU A 207 -11.17 3.69 -3.03
N ILE A 208 -12.35 4.08 -3.52
CA ILE A 208 -13.61 3.37 -3.30
C ILE A 208 -13.53 1.94 -3.83
N SER A 209 -13.07 1.78 -5.07
CA SER A 209 -12.90 0.47 -5.70
C SER A 209 -11.91 -0.42 -4.95
N ALA A 210 -10.82 0.17 -4.43
CA ALA A 210 -9.85 -0.55 -3.60
C ALA A 210 -10.51 -1.07 -2.32
N LEU A 211 -11.22 -0.25 -1.56
CA LEU A 211 -11.86 -0.68 -0.32
C LEU A 211 -13.01 -1.68 -0.54
N LEU A 212 -13.75 -1.56 -1.65
CA LEU A 212 -14.72 -2.59 -2.03
C LEU A 212 -14.06 -3.93 -2.36
N SER A 213 -12.86 -3.91 -2.92
CA SER A 213 -12.13 -5.13 -3.29
C SER A 213 -11.41 -5.77 -2.10
N VAL A 214 -10.81 -4.98 -1.21
CA VAL A 214 -9.88 -5.49 -0.19
C VAL A 214 -10.16 -5.03 1.23
N GLY A 215 -11.16 -4.16 1.45
CA GLY A 215 -11.47 -3.60 2.77
C GLY A 215 -11.84 -4.65 3.81
N TYR A 216 -12.58 -5.69 3.41
CA TYR A 216 -12.94 -6.80 4.30
C TYR A 216 -11.71 -7.59 4.77
N ASP A 217 -10.75 -7.83 3.88
CA ASP A 217 -9.52 -8.56 4.22
C ASP A 217 -8.59 -7.69 5.08
N LEU A 218 -8.46 -6.39 4.76
CA LEU A 218 -7.73 -5.43 5.59
C LEU A 218 -8.30 -5.37 7.03
N GLU A 219 -9.62 -5.44 7.20
CA GLU A 219 -10.23 -5.36 8.54
C GLU A 219 -9.92 -6.58 9.39
N ARG A 220 -9.75 -7.74 8.74
CA ARG A 220 -9.40 -8.99 9.42
C ARG A 220 -7.91 -9.13 9.67
N GLU A 221 -7.07 -8.69 8.73
CA GLU A 221 -5.63 -8.84 8.81
C GLU A 221 -4.96 -7.74 9.65
N CYS A 222 -5.42 -6.50 9.53
CA CYS A 222 -4.82 -5.33 10.18
C CYS A 222 -5.89 -4.34 10.71
N PRO A 223 -6.73 -4.75 11.68
CA PRO A 223 -7.85 -3.93 12.18
C PRO A 223 -7.42 -2.58 12.75
N ASP A 224 -6.28 -2.52 13.44
CA ASP A 224 -5.79 -1.27 14.04
C ASP A 224 -5.39 -0.25 12.97
N GLN A 225 -4.68 -0.68 11.92
CA GLN A 225 -4.33 0.21 10.80
C GLN A 225 -5.56 0.65 10.02
N LEU A 226 -6.54 -0.23 9.85
CA LEU A 226 -7.79 0.13 9.22
C LEU A 226 -8.63 1.11 10.06
N SER A 227 -8.54 1.02 11.39
CA SER A 227 -9.14 2.03 12.28
C SER A 227 -8.50 3.41 12.04
N LEU A 228 -7.17 3.47 11.94
CA LEU A 228 -6.47 4.72 11.62
C LEU A 228 -6.86 5.27 10.24
N LEU A 229 -7.08 4.39 9.25
CA LEU A 229 -7.60 4.81 7.95
C LEU A 229 -9.03 5.37 8.07
N LYS A 230 -9.90 4.77 8.88
CA LYS A 230 -11.24 5.31 9.14
C LYS A 230 -11.16 6.70 9.79
N ASP A 231 -10.21 6.92 10.68
CA ASP A 231 -9.96 8.25 11.27
C ASP A 231 -9.46 9.26 10.22
N LEU A 232 -8.50 8.88 9.39
CA LEU A 232 -8.02 9.70 8.27
C LEU A 232 -9.16 10.09 7.30
N ILE A 233 -10.06 9.16 6.98
CA ILE A 233 -11.23 9.45 6.11
C ILE A 233 -12.16 10.47 6.80
N ARG A 234 -12.36 10.38 8.12
CA ARG A 234 -13.16 11.36 8.87
C ARG A 234 -12.51 12.74 8.86
N ASP A 235 -11.21 12.81 9.07
CA ASP A 235 -10.46 14.07 9.01
C ASP A 235 -10.58 14.69 7.60
N ALA A 236 -10.36 13.89 6.56
CA ALA A 236 -10.52 14.33 5.17
C ALA A 236 -11.95 14.81 4.84
N PHE A 237 -12.98 14.18 5.41
CA PHE A 237 -14.37 14.61 5.25
C PHE A 237 -14.64 16.00 5.86
N ILE A 238 -14.00 16.30 7.00
CA ILE A 238 -14.11 17.60 7.67
C ILE A 238 -13.37 18.68 6.86
N ASP A 239 -12.17 18.35 6.39
CA ASP A 239 -11.25 19.30 5.76
C ASP A 239 -11.58 19.59 4.27
N VAL A 240 -12.21 18.64 3.57
CA VAL A 240 -12.51 18.82 2.14
C VAL A 240 -13.55 19.93 1.92
N SER A 241 -13.23 20.88 1.04
CA SER A 241 -14.09 22.00 0.68
C SER A 241 -15.08 21.66 -0.44
N GLU A 242 -14.63 20.87 -1.42
CA GLU A 242 -15.37 20.55 -2.64
C GLU A 242 -16.62 19.69 -2.35
N PRO A 243 -17.84 20.14 -2.71
CA PRO A 243 -19.07 19.40 -2.41
C PRO A 243 -19.13 18.01 -3.04
N TRP A 244 -18.63 17.86 -4.26
CA TRP A 244 -18.59 16.57 -4.96
C TRP A 244 -17.63 15.59 -4.26
N ALA A 245 -16.47 16.07 -3.81
CA ALA A 245 -15.47 15.25 -3.13
C ALA A 245 -15.96 14.87 -1.72
N ARG A 246 -16.59 15.82 -1.01
CA ARG A 246 -17.27 15.56 0.27
C ARG A 246 -18.29 14.43 0.14
N LYS A 247 -19.10 14.45 -0.93
CA LYS A 247 -20.06 13.37 -1.22
C LYS A 247 -19.34 12.03 -1.41
N MET A 248 -18.28 11.97 -2.21
CA MET A 248 -17.54 10.71 -2.42
C MET A 248 -16.80 10.21 -1.17
N ILE A 249 -16.27 11.11 -0.34
CA ILE A 249 -15.65 10.75 0.94
C ILE A 249 -16.70 10.26 1.95
N LEU A 250 -17.94 10.76 1.91
CA LEU A 250 -19.04 10.21 2.69
C LEU A 250 -19.32 8.74 2.32
N LEU A 251 -19.26 8.39 1.03
CA LEU A 251 -19.37 6.99 0.61
C LEU A 251 -18.25 6.14 1.22
N LEU A 252 -17.00 6.64 1.30
CA LEU A 252 -15.91 5.92 1.98
C LEU A 252 -16.22 5.66 3.47
N LEU A 253 -16.82 6.62 4.16
CA LEU A 253 -17.26 6.45 5.55
C LEU A 253 -18.36 5.38 5.69
N GLU A 254 -19.35 5.43 4.80
CA GLU A 254 -20.45 4.47 4.78
C GLU A 254 -19.97 3.04 4.50
N LEU A 255 -19.01 2.87 3.58
CA LEU A 255 -18.37 1.58 3.32
C LEU A 255 -17.72 1.01 4.59
N GLY A 256 -17.05 1.86 5.37
CA GLY A 256 -16.46 1.45 6.65
C GLY A 256 -17.49 1.03 7.72
N ALA A 257 -18.73 1.50 7.62
CA ALA A 257 -19.84 1.17 8.51
C ALA A 257 -20.67 -0.04 8.04
N SER A 258 -20.70 -0.30 6.73
CA SER A 258 -21.45 -1.39 6.10
C SER A 258 -20.68 -2.72 6.03
N GLY A 259 -19.45 -2.76 6.55
CA GLY A 259 -18.55 -3.91 6.38
C GLY A 259 -18.06 -4.06 4.94
N TRP A 260 -17.71 -2.93 4.30
CA TRP A 260 -17.08 -2.83 2.97
C TRP A 260 -17.97 -3.32 1.83
N LYS A 261 -19.27 -3.09 1.96
CA LYS A 261 -20.27 -3.40 0.92
C LYS A 261 -21.00 -2.13 0.51
N LEU A 262 -21.31 -1.99 -0.78
CA LEU A 262 -22.17 -0.89 -1.22
C LEU A 262 -23.53 -1.00 -0.53
N PRO A 263 -23.99 0.05 0.17
CA PRO A 263 -25.37 0.11 0.67
C PRO A 263 -26.37 -0.03 -0.50
N ALA A 264 -27.51 -0.68 -0.27
CA ALA A 264 -28.50 -0.90 -1.34
C ALA A 264 -29.04 0.45 -1.88
N GLU A 265 -29.14 1.44 -1.01
CA GLU A 265 -29.60 2.79 -1.24
C GLU A 265 -28.52 3.70 -1.86
N ALA A 266 -27.25 3.26 -1.87
CA ALA A 266 -26.12 4.07 -2.35
C ALA A 266 -26.21 4.36 -3.85
N ASN A 267 -26.81 3.45 -4.63
CA ASN A 267 -27.00 3.63 -6.07
C ASN A 267 -27.78 4.92 -6.40
N GLU A 268 -28.83 5.22 -5.64
CA GLU A 268 -29.67 6.39 -5.91
C GLU A 268 -28.99 7.68 -5.50
N TYR A 269 -28.35 7.69 -4.34
CA TYR A 269 -27.73 8.90 -3.82
C TYR A 269 -26.41 9.23 -4.51
N TYR A 270 -25.52 8.25 -4.71
CA TYR A 270 -24.17 8.48 -5.22
C TYR A 270 -24.07 8.42 -6.74
N PHE A 271 -24.91 7.61 -7.41
CA PHE A 271 -24.74 7.33 -8.84
C PHE A 271 -25.88 7.88 -9.72
N LEU A 272 -27.10 8.11 -9.21
CA LEU A 272 -28.24 8.61 -10.01
C LEU A 272 -28.33 10.14 -10.16
N GLN A 273 -27.29 10.91 -9.85
CA GLN A 273 -27.30 12.36 -10.11
C GLN A 273 -26.54 12.74 -11.39
N THR A 274 -27.10 12.36 -12.54
CA THR A 274 -26.78 12.96 -13.84
C THR A 274 -28.06 13.14 -14.66
N THR A 275 -28.95 14.06 -14.28
CA THR A 275 -29.89 14.79 -15.18
C THR A 275 -30.73 15.81 -14.39
N ASN A 276 -30.26 17.05 -14.28
CA ASN A 276 -31.06 18.26 -14.48
C ASN A 276 -30.13 19.47 -14.59
#